data_AF-A0A9N8VZR7-F1
#
_entry.id   AF-A0A9N8VZR7-F1
#
_cell.length_a   1.000
_cell.length_b   1.000
_cell.length_c   1.000
_cell.angle_alpha   90.00
_cell.angle_beta   90.00
_cell.angle_gamma   90.00
#
_symmetry.space_group_name_H-M   'P 1'
#
loop_
_entity.id
_entity.type
_entity.pdbx_description
1 polymer ?
#
loop_
_entity_poly.entity_id
_entity_poly.type
_entity_poly.pdbx_seq_one_letter_code
_entity_poly.pdbx_strand_id
1 'polypeptide(L)'
;VKVFLIRYSQTARAIRSDNSTLIDMTLVRLIHLLSHHPDFSLEPASLREFSVYINFFLDTIANRENVQFLFHIATRLKQVRDAQSPDKCENIYTLSDLTQHLVQAKCKAHSWPLAPFPGQSNLPPELFKSIPNAEMASEIMKKNYIPNEFLKELEKAHGSSQSKGEKANKKGRPKSTTQTPRKKRKVNAESSENSQATTRTLAPRAAKSKVQSMAIDSDSSENEDIDEDTDDS
;
A
#
# COMPACT_ATOMS: atom_id res chain seq x y z
N VAL A 1 -14.20 6.92 -31.39
CA VAL A 1 -15.16 6.21 -30.51
C VAL A 1 -14.49 5.37 -29.42
N LYS A 2 -13.89 4.19 -29.68
CA LYS A 2 -13.37 3.29 -28.60
C LYS A 2 -12.51 3.98 -27.52
N VAL A 3 -11.52 4.78 -27.90
CA VAL A 3 -10.65 5.52 -26.95
C VAL A 3 -11.43 6.51 -26.07
N PHE A 4 -12.49 7.13 -26.60
CA PHE A 4 -13.36 8.03 -25.84
C PHE A 4 -14.20 7.26 -24.81
N LEU A 5 -14.74 6.09 -25.16
CA LEU A 5 -15.47 5.22 -24.22
C LEU A 5 -14.54 4.65 -23.13
N ILE A 6 -13.28 4.34 -23.47
CA ILE A 6 -12.26 3.92 -22.49
C ILE A 6 -11.97 5.07 -21.51
N ARG A 7 -11.71 6.29 -22.01
CA ARG A 7 -11.53 7.47 -21.14
C ARG A 7 -12.78 7.74 -20.29
N TYR A 8 -13.97 7.80 -20.89
CA TYR A 8 -15.21 8.09 -20.17
C TYR A 8 -15.52 7.05 -19.08
N SER A 9 -15.28 5.76 -19.34
CA SER A 9 -15.44 4.71 -18.31
C SER A 9 -14.35 4.75 -17.24
N GLN A 10 -13.13 5.18 -17.56
CA GLN A 10 -12.10 5.51 -16.57
C GLN A 10 -12.52 6.71 -15.71
N THR A 11 -13.03 7.80 -16.31
CA THR A 11 -13.50 8.99 -15.57
C THR A 11 -14.74 8.69 -14.71
N ALA A 12 -15.71 7.92 -15.20
CA ALA A 12 -16.87 7.51 -14.41
C ALA A 12 -16.49 6.62 -13.22
N ARG A 13 -15.45 5.78 -13.38
CA ARG A 13 -14.86 5.00 -12.28
C ARG A 13 -14.07 5.91 -11.32
N ALA A 14 -13.39 6.93 -11.83
CA ALA A 14 -12.65 7.92 -11.05
C ALA A 14 -13.57 8.79 -10.18
N ILE A 15 -14.67 9.33 -10.71
CA ILE A 15 -15.66 10.13 -9.94
C ILE A 15 -16.27 9.32 -8.79
N ARG A 16 -16.49 8.01 -9.02
CA ARG A 16 -16.97 7.10 -7.97
C ARG A 16 -15.88 6.73 -6.96
N SER A 17 -14.61 6.68 -7.36
CA SER A 17 -13.50 6.55 -6.41
C SER A 17 -13.22 7.82 -5.63
N ASP A 18 -13.30 9.02 -6.21
CA ASP A 18 -13.00 10.29 -5.52
C ASP A 18 -13.85 10.49 -4.27
N ASN A 19 -15.15 10.21 -4.35
CA ASN A 19 -16.03 10.35 -3.19
C ASN A 19 -15.79 9.25 -2.13
N SER A 20 -15.30 8.07 -2.54
CA SER A 20 -14.86 7.03 -1.59
C SER A 20 -13.54 7.41 -0.93
N THR A 21 -12.53 7.82 -1.71
CA THR A 21 -11.22 8.22 -1.18
C THR A 21 -11.31 9.46 -0.33
N LEU A 22 -12.25 10.39 -0.57
CA LEU A 22 -12.52 11.50 0.35
C LEU A 22 -13.00 11.04 1.73
N ILE A 23 -13.86 10.01 1.80
CA ILE A 23 -14.28 9.39 3.06
C ILE A 23 -13.12 8.64 3.70
N ASP A 24 -12.40 7.82 2.93
CA ASP A 24 -11.24 7.05 3.41
C ASP A 24 -10.11 7.97 3.94
N MET A 25 -9.91 9.13 3.30
CA MET A 25 -8.98 10.18 3.72
C MET A 25 -9.39 10.87 5.03
N THR A 26 -10.60 10.68 5.55
CA THR A 26 -10.91 11.14 6.92
C THR A 26 -10.09 10.42 7.99
N LEU A 27 -9.53 9.24 7.69
CA LEU A 27 -8.52 8.57 8.52
C LEU A 27 -7.34 9.49 8.84
N VAL A 28 -6.88 10.27 7.86
CA VAL A 28 -5.76 11.22 8.01
C VAL A 28 -6.07 12.28 9.06
N ARG A 29 -7.31 12.78 9.08
CA ARG A 29 -7.78 13.75 10.08
C ARG A 29 -7.98 13.10 11.45
N LEU A 30 -8.50 11.87 11.49
CA LEU A 30 -8.64 11.11 12.74
C LEU A 30 -7.29 10.89 13.42
N ILE A 31 -6.28 10.42 12.69
CA ILE A 31 -4.95 10.18 13.27
C ILE A 31 -4.29 11.50 13.73
N HIS A 32 -4.44 12.60 12.99
CA HIS A 32 -3.96 13.93 13.41
C HIS A 32 -4.68 14.45 14.67
N LEU A 33 -5.99 14.19 14.81
CA LEU A 33 -6.76 14.56 15.99
C LEU A 33 -6.32 13.74 17.21
N LEU A 34 -6.16 12.43 17.05
CA LEU A 34 -5.74 11.52 18.10
C LEU A 34 -4.28 11.76 18.54
N SER A 35 -3.37 12.16 17.64
CA SER A 35 -1.98 12.48 17.98
C SER A 35 -1.84 13.77 18.80
N HIS A 36 -2.84 14.65 18.72
CA HIS A 36 -2.94 15.91 19.46
C HIS A 36 -3.81 15.81 20.73
N HIS A 37 -4.43 14.66 20.99
CA HIS A 37 -5.32 14.48 22.14
C HIS A 37 -4.55 14.69 23.47
N PRO A 38 -5.11 15.41 24.47
CA PRO A 38 -4.41 15.70 25.72
C PRO A 38 -3.99 14.43 26.47
N ASP A 39 -4.82 13.39 26.41
CA ASP A 39 -4.57 12.10 27.07
C ASP A 39 -3.65 11.16 26.27
N PHE A 40 -3.10 11.60 25.12
CA PHE A 40 -2.19 10.77 24.33
C PHE A 40 -0.89 10.49 25.10
N SER A 41 -0.65 9.22 25.38
CA SER A 41 0.60 8.72 25.95
C SER A 41 0.98 7.37 25.36
N LEU A 42 2.26 7.02 25.43
CA LEU A 42 2.80 5.72 25.00
C LEU A 42 2.45 4.57 25.96
N GLU A 43 1.70 4.82 27.03
CA GLU A 43 1.30 3.78 27.98
C GLU A 43 0.38 2.74 27.32
N PRO A 44 0.56 1.43 27.55
CA PRO A 44 -0.32 0.38 27.00
C PRO A 44 -1.81 0.52 27.37
N ALA A 45 -2.13 1.26 28.44
CA ALA A 45 -3.50 1.64 28.77
C ALA A 45 -4.10 2.63 27.75
N SER A 46 -3.44 3.78 27.58
CA SER A 46 -3.77 4.80 26.58
C SER A 46 -3.86 4.19 25.17
N LEU A 47 -2.82 3.48 24.73
CA LEU A 47 -2.77 2.91 23.38
C LEU A 47 -3.90 1.90 23.11
N ARG A 48 -4.44 1.24 24.15
CA ARG A 48 -5.64 0.40 24.03
C ARG A 48 -6.89 1.22 23.73
N GLU A 49 -7.08 2.36 24.38
CA GLU A 49 -8.21 3.27 24.14
C GLU A 49 -8.12 3.89 22.73
N PHE A 50 -6.93 4.37 22.33
CA PHE A 50 -6.70 4.81 20.95
C PHE A 50 -6.94 3.70 19.92
N SER A 51 -6.61 2.45 20.24
CA SER A 51 -6.93 1.30 19.38
C SER A 51 -8.45 1.07 19.23
N VAL A 52 -9.27 1.39 20.24
CA VAL A 52 -10.73 1.27 20.15
C VAL A 52 -11.29 2.33 19.19
N TYR A 53 -10.84 3.58 19.29
CA TYR A 53 -11.27 4.64 18.36
C TYR A 53 -10.88 4.34 16.90
N ILE A 54 -9.66 3.83 16.65
CA ILE A 54 -9.23 3.44 15.31
C ILE A 54 -10.00 2.21 14.81
N ASN A 55 -10.23 1.19 15.66
CA ASN A 55 -11.02 0.02 15.27
C ASN A 55 -12.47 0.39 14.93
N PHE A 56 -13.13 1.22 15.75
CA PHE A 56 -14.48 1.73 15.49
C PHE A 56 -14.57 2.42 14.12
N PHE A 57 -13.62 3.32 13.82
CA PHE A 57 -13.54 3.96 12.52
C PHE A 57 -13.37 2.93 11.39
N LEU A 58 -12.45 1.97 11.54
CA LEU A 58 -12.26 0.88 10.58
C LEU A 58 -13.48 -0.06 10.46
N ASP A 59 -14.27 -0.26 11.51
CA ASP A 59 -15.55 -1.00 11.44
C ASP A 59 -16.61 -0.26 10.62
N THR A 60 -16.62 1.07 10.65
CA THR A 60 -17.58 1.87 9.87
C THR A 60 -17.25 1.97 8.38
N ILE A 61 -15.96 2.07 8.00
CA ILE A 61 -15.57 2.32 6.59
C ILE A 61 -14.81 1.19 5.90
N ALA A 62 -14.03 0.36 6.62
CA ALA A 62 -13.07 -0.52 5.96
C ALA A 62 -13.76 -1.74 5.34
N ASN A 63 -13.45 -2.00 4.07
CA ASN A 63 -14.04 -3.04 3.25
C ASN A 63 -12.98 -3.62 2.29
N ARG A 64 -13.34 -4.67 1.54
CA ARG A 64 -12.41 -5.37 0.64
C ARG A 64 -11.79 -4.47 -0.44
N GLU A 65 -12.44 -3.38 -0.83
CA GLU A 65 -12.02 -2.52 -1.95
C GLU A 65 -11.12 -1.36 -1.48
N ASN A 66 -11.41 -0.73 -0.34
CA ASN A 66 -10.61 0.39 0.20
C ASN A 66 -9.47 -0.01 1.15
N VAL A 67 -9.45 -1.22 1.71
CA VAL A 67 -8.48 -1.57 2.78
C VAL A 67 -7.01 -1.46 2.36
N GLN A 68 -6.71 -1.62 1.06
CA GLN A 68 -5.39 -1.40 0.48
C GLN A 68 -4.98 0.08 0.51
N PHE A 69 -5.94 0.98 0.25
CA PHE A 69 -5.75 2.43 0.36
C PHE A 69 -5.60 2.86 1.84
N LEU A 70 -6.44 2.35 2.75
CA LEU A 70 -6.33 2.64 4.18
C LEU A 70 -4.97 2.23 4.76
N PHE A 71 -4.45 1.06 4.36
CA PHE A 71 -3.10 0.63 4.73
C PHE A 71 -2.02 1.57 4.15
N HIS A 72 -2.11 1.91 2.86
CA HIS A 72 -1.20 2.84 2.19
C HIS A 72 -1.19 4.22 2.86
N ILE A 73 -2.36 4.77 3.19
CA ILE A 73 -2.50 6.03 3.94
C ILE A 73 -1.83 5.95 5.31
N ALA A 74 -2.07 4.87 6.05
CA ALA A 74 -1.42 4.66 7.33
C ALA A 74 0.12 4.61 7.20
N THR A 75 0.67 3.92 6.19
CA THR A 75 2.11 3.95 5.88
C THR A 75 2.61 5.34 5.48
N ARG A 76 1.81 6.13 4.74
CA ARG A 76 2.18 7.49 4.28
C ARG A 76 2.24 8.51 5.43
N LEU A 77 1.41 8.37 6.46
CA LEU A 77 1.46 9.21 7.67
C LEU A 77 2.82 9.13 8.39
N LYS A 78 3.56 8.03 8.23
CA LYS A 78 4.92 7.84 8.77
C LYS A 78 6.04 8.50 7.95
N GLN A 79 5.71 9.05 6.78
CA GLN A 79 6.67 9.63 5.82
C GLN A 79 6.58 11.16 5.76
N VAL A 80 5.83 11.77 6.68
CA VAL A 80 5.63 13.22 6.81
C VAL A 80 5.95 13.65 8.23
N ARG A 81 6.05 14.96 8.46
CA ARG A 81 6.05 15.56 9.79
C ARG A 81 4.77 16.36 9.98
N ASP A 82 4.40 16.53 11.25
CA ASP A 82 3.32 17.42 11.69
C ASP A 82 3.54 18.85 11.16
N ALA A 83 2.48 19.51 10.71
CA ALA A 83 2.53 20.90 10.29
C ALA A 83 2.39 21.90 11.45
N GLN A 84 1.76 21.49 12.56
CA GLN A 84 1.38 22.29 13.72
C GLN A 84 2.30 22.02 14.92
N SER A 85 2.51 20.74 15.26
CA SER A 85 3.29 20.27 16.42
C SER A 85 4.51 19.44 15.99
N PRO A 86 5.56 20.04 15.37
CA PRO A 86 6.70 19.29 14.84
C PRO A 86 7.41 18.42 15.90
N ASP A 87 7.41 18.84 17.16
CA ASP A 87 8.03 18.11 18.27
C ASP A 87 7.24 16.86 18.70
N LYS A 88 5.98 16.70 18.26
CA LYS A 88 5.08 15.59 18.60
C LYS A 88 4.90 14.57 17.48
N CYS A 89 5.75 14.59 16.44
CA CYS A 89 5.65 13.67 15.31
C CYS A 89 5.66 12.18 15.71
N GLU A 90 6.32 11.81 16.80
CA GLU A 90 6.33 10.41 17.29
C GLU A 90 4.91 9.90 17.64
N ASN A 91 3.98 10.78 18.03
CA ASN A 91 2.58 10.42 18.28
C ASN A 91 1.90 9.94 16.99
N ILE A 92 2.10 10.68 15.89
CA ILE A 92 1.59 10.33 14.55
C ILE A 92 2.22 9.02 14.08
N TYR A 93 3.51 8.81 14.31
CA TYR A 93 4.22 7.59 13.92
C TYR A 93 3.75 6.36 14.72
N THR A 94 3.48 6.52 16.02
CA THR A 94 2.88 5.49 16.87
C THR A 94 1.49 5.10 16.39
N LEU A 95 0.62 6.08 16.14
CA LEU A 95 -0.75 5.84 15.67
C LEU A 95 -0.79 5.33 14.22
N SER A 96 0.16 5.71 13.38
CA SER A 96 0.38 5.15 12.03
C SER A 96 0.74 3.66 12.09
N ASP A 97 1.71 3.27 12.92
CA ASP A 97 2.06 1.86 13.10
C ASP A 97 0.88 1.07 13.69
N LEU A 98 0.19 1.62 14.70
CA LEU A 98 -0.99 1.00 15.30
C LEU A 98 -2.09 0.77 14.26
N THR A 99 -2.37 1.77 13.43
CA THR A 99 -3.36 1.67 12.34
C THR A 99 -2.95 0.59 11.32
N GLN A 100 -1.66 0.52 10.94
CA GLN A 100 -1.16 -0.54 10.06
C GLN A 100 -1.36 -1.93 10.65
N HIS A 101 -1.08 -2.12 11.95
CA HIS A 101 -1.33 -3.38 12.66
C HIS A 101 -2.83 -3.75 12.70
N LEU A 102 -3.72 -2.80 13.03
CA LEU A 102 -5.17 -3.03 13.08
C LEU A 102 -5.76 -3.32 11.69
N VAL A 103 -5.33 -2.62 10.65
CA VAL A 103 -5.73 -2.89 9.26
C VAL A 103 -5.28 -4.29 8.82
N GLN A 104 -4.04 -4.71 9.14
CA GLN A 104 -3.58 -6.08 8.87
C GLN A 104 -4.39 -7.13 9.63
N ALA A 105 -4.75 -6.87 10.89
CA ALA A 105 -5.59 -7.76 11.68
C ALA A 105 -7.00 -7.90 11.08
N LYS A 106 -7.60 -6.80 10.63
CA LYS A 106 -8.89 -6.79 9.94
C LYS A 106 -8.84 -7.57 8.62
N CYS A 107 -7.79 -7.39 7.82
CA CYS A 107 -7.56 -8.19 6.61
C CYS A 107 -7.48 -9.69 6.89
N LYS A 108 -6.79 -10.10 7.97
CA LYS A 108 -6.71 -11.51 8.39
C LYS A 108 -8.07 -12.05 8.84
N ALA A 109 -8.82 -11.28 9.64
CA ALA A 109 -10.12 -11.69 10.16
C ALA A 109 -11.18 -11.88 9.07
N HIS A 110 -11.25 -10.99 8.08
CA HIS A 110 -12.23 -11.05 6.99
C HIS A 110 -11.71 -11.71 5.69
N SER A 111 -10.50 -12.28 5.71
CA SER A 111 -9.82 -12.85 4.54
C SER A 111 -9.79 -11.90 3.33
N TRP A 112 -9.33 -10.66 3.54
CA TRP A 112 -9.18 -9.65 2.50
C TRP A 112 -7.73 -9.61 1.95
N PRO A 113 -7.54 -9.52 0.61
CA PRO A 113 -6.22 -9.47 0.01
C PRO A 113 -5.59 -8.09 0.20
N LEU A 114 -4.57 -8.00 1.05
CA LEU A 114 -3.77 -6.79 1.25
C LEU A 114 -2.65 -6.68 0.20
N ALA A 115 -3.00 -6.29 -1.03
CA ALA A 115 -2.04 -5.94 -2.07
C ALA A 115 -1.54 -4.49 -1.93
N PRO A 116 -0.37 -4.14 -2.50
CA PRO A 116 0.08 -2.75 -2.56
C PRO A 116 -0.90 -1.86 -3.32
N PHE A 117 -1.22 -0.69 -2.77
CA PHE A 117 -2.07 0.30 -3.44
C PHE A 117 -1.36 0.85 -4.71
N PRO A 118 -2.03 0.84 -5.89
CA PRO A 118 -1.39 1.20 -7.16
C PRO A 118 -1.40 2.71 -7.48
N GLY A 119 -2.07 3.53 -6.66
CA GLY A 119 -2.17 4.98 -6.86
C GLY A 119 -1.21 5.78 -5.98
N GLN A 120 -1.20 7.10 -6.19
CA GLN A 120 -0.56 8.06 -5.28
C GLN A 120 -1.59 8.61 -4.29
N SER A 121 -1.12 9.10 -3.15
CA SER A 121 -1.94 9.81 -2.16
C SER A 121 -1.25 11.08 -1.68
N ASN A 122 -1.99 12.18 -1.73
CA ASN A 122 -1.58 13.49 -1.24
C ASN A 122 -2.21 13.71 0.13
N LEU A 123 -1.38 13.81 1.17
CA LEU A 123 -1.83 14.19 2.51
C LEU A 123 -2.11 15.71 2.55
N PRO A 124 -3.06 16.21 3.36
CA PRO A 124 -3.39 17.63 3.42
C PRO A 124 -2.17 18.47 3.85
N PRO A 125 -1.69 19.44 3.03
CA PRO A 125 -0.48 20.21 3.32
C PRO A 125 -0.62 21.17 4.51
N GLU A 126 -1.86 21.48 4.89
CA GLU A 126 -2.25 22.21 6.11
C GLU A 126 -1.90 21.45 7.39
N LEU A 127 -1.97 20.11 7.35
CA LEU A 127 -1.78 19.22 8.50
C LEU A 127 -0.41 18.51 8.47
N PHE A 128 0.20 18.34 7.29
CA PHE A 128 1.43 17.57 7.12
C PHE A 128 2.42 18.26 6.18
N LYS A 129 3.69 18.28 6.57
CA LYS A 129 4.81 18.79 5.77
C LYS A 129 5.77 17.63 5.45
N SER A 130 6.55 17.74 4.37
CA SER A 130 7.59 16.73 4.09
C SER A 130 8.65 16.71 5.20
N ILE A 131 9.16 15.52 5.51
CA ILE A 131 10.42 15.35 6.23
C ILE A 131 11.55 15.92 5.34
N PRO A 132 12.48 16.74 5.87
CA PRO A 132 13.50 17.41 5.06
C PRO A 132 14.72 16.55 4.73
N ASN A 133 15.13 15.63 5.61
CA ASN A 133 16.23 14.69 5.35
C ASN A 133 15.67 13.30 4.96
N ALA A 134 16.11 12.77 3.82
CA ALA A 134 15.76 11.43 3.34
C ALA A 134 16.31 10.30 4.23
N GLU A 135 17.46 10.51 4.90
CA GLU A 135 18.03 9.54 5.85
C GLU A 135 17.14 9.41 7.08
N MET A 136 16.77 10.54 7.70
CA MET A 136 15.81 10.62 8.80
C MET A 136 14.47 9.95 8.44
N ALA A 137 13.95 10.18 7.23
CA ALA A 137 12.74 9.50 6.76
C ALA A 137 12.93 7.97 6.64
N SER A 138 14.13 7.52 6.23
CA SER A 138 14.50 6.09 6.18
C SER A 138 14.59 5.47 7.58
N GLU A 139 15.11 6.19 8.56
CA GLU A 139 15.21 5.77 9.97
C GLU A 139 13.84 5.70 10.64
N ILE A 140 13.01 6.74 10.47
CA ILE A 140 11.63 6.78 10.96
C ILE A 140 10.85 5.59 10.39
N MET A 141 10.96 5.30 9.10
CA MET A 141 10.30 4.13 8.49
C MET A 141 10.76 2.77 9.04
N LYS A 142 11.99 2.65 9.55
CA LYS A 142 12.55 1.41 10.13
C LYS A 142 12.19 1.24 11.62
N LYS A 143 12.15 2.33 12.40
CA LYS A 143 11.76 2.31 13.82
C LYS A 143 10.29 1.89 13.94
N ASN A 144 9.97 0.90 14.77
CA ASN A 144 8.59 0.67 15.22
C ASN A 144 8.35 1.56 16.44
N TYR A 145 7.26 2.33 16.43
CA TYR A 145 6.94 3.27 17.49
C TYR A 145 6.00 2.68 18.55
N ILE A 146 5.40 1.52 18.30
CA ILE A 146 4.55 0.84 19.30
C ILE A 146 5.44 0.18 20.38
N PRO A 147 5.17 0.39 21.68
CA PRO A 147 5.87 -0.32 22.75
C PRO A 147 5.79 -1.85 22.63
N ASN A 148 6.92 -2.52 22.88
CA ASN A 148 7.07 -3.97 22.80
C ASN A 148 6.11 -4.78 23.68
N GLU A 149 5.55 -4.16 24.73
CA GLU A 149 4.56 -4.78 25.60
C GLU A 149 3.18 -4.80 24.96
N PHE A 150 2.76 -3.68 24.37
CA PHE A 150 1.48 -3.55 23.67
C PHE A 150 1.46 -4.32 22.35
N LEU A 151 2.59 -4.42 21.63
CA LEU A 151 2.73 -5.31 20.47
C LEU A 151 2.35 -6.77 20.80
N LYS A 152 2.86 -7.30 21.93
CA LYS A 152 2.54 -8.66 22.41
C LYS A 152 1.08 -8.81 22.83
N GLU A 153 0.37 -7.72 23.13
CA GLU A 153 -1.07 -7.74 23.43
C GLU A 153 -1.89 -7.80 22.14
N LEU A 154 -1.59 -6.95 21.16
CA LEU A 154 -2.21 -6.96 19.83
C LEU A 154 -2.08 -8.34 19.16
N GLU A 155 -0.90 -8.97 19.25
CA GLU A 155 -0.68 -10.33 18.72
C GLU A 155 -1.55 -11.39 19.41
N LYS A 156 -1.72 -11.32 20.74
CA LYS A 156 -2.59 -12.25 21.50
C LYS A 156 -4.05 -12.06 21.14
N ALA A 157 -4.51 -10.80 21.09
CA ALA A 157 -5.89 -10.46 20.77
C ALA A 157 -6.30 -11.06 19.42
N HIS A 158 -5.53 -10.77 18.37
CA HIS A 158 -5.85 -11.20 17.01
C HIS A 158 -5.49 -12.67 16.71
N GLY A 159 -4.46 -13.23 17.37
CA GLY A 159 -4.06 -14.64 17.19
C GLY A 159 -5.02 -15.65 17.83
N SER A 160 -5.74 -15.27 18.88
CA SER A 160 -6.63 -16.17 19.63
C SER A 160 -7.77 -16.76 18.79
N SER A 161 -8.30 -16.00 17.83
CA SER A 161 -9.53 -16.29 17.10
C SER A 161 -9.46 -17.52 16.17
N GLN A 162 -8.27 -17.94 15.73
CA GLN A 162 -8.14 -19.06 14.78
C GLN A 162 -8.09 -20.46 15.45
N SER A 163 -8.03 -20.53 16.78
CA SER A 163 -7.69 -21.79 17.49
C SER A 163 -8.88 -22.71 17.82
N LYS A 164 -10.13 -22.22 17.74
CA LYS A 164 -11.32 -22.90 18.30
C LYS A 164 -12.25 -23.56 17.27
N GLY A 165 -11.89 -23.55 15.98
CA GLY A 165 -12.81 -23.84 14.87
C GLY A 165 -12.81 -25.26 14.29
N GLU A 166 -11.75 -26.07 14.44
CA GLU A 166 -11.60 -27.26 13.56
C GLU A 166 -10.96 -28.51 14.21
N LYS A 167 -11.44 -28.94 15.39
CA LYS A 167 -11.08 -30.25 15.99
C LYS A 167 -12.28 -31.01 16.58
N ALA A 168 -13.30 -31.25 15.75
CA ALA A 168 -14.38 -32.19 16.06
C ALA A 168 -14.60 -33.22 14.94
N ASN A 169 -14.83 -34.48 15.33
CA ASN A 169 -15.33 -35.58 14.53
C ASN A 169 -14.51 -36.08 13.31
N LYS A 170 -13.46 -36.87 13.57
CA LYS A 170 -13.06 -37.99 12.69
C LYS A 170 -12.30 -39.10 13.44
N LYS A 171 -13.04 -39.97 14.15
CA LYS A 171 -12.56 -41.24 14.71
C LYS A 171 -13.67 -42.30 14.59
N GLY A 172 -13.37 -43.46 14.00
CA GLY A 172 -14.21 -44.66 14.16
C GLY A 172 -14.60 -45.45 12.92
N ARG A 173 -13.65 -46.15 12.27
CA ARG A 173 -13.72 -47.60 12.01
C ARG A 173 -12.36 -48.15 11.51
N PRO A 174 -12.10 -49.47 11.65
CA PRO A 174 -10.73 -50.02 11.61
C PRO A 174 -10.28 -50.56 10.24
N LYS A 175 -9.01 -50.95 10.18
CA LYS A 175 -8.36 -51.64 9.04
C LYS A 175 -9.03 -52.98 8.72
N SER A 176 -8.99 -53.36 7.44
CA SER A 176 -8.89 -54.76 7.00
C SER A 176 -7.63 -54.93 6.14
N THR A 177 -6.97 -56.07 6.27
CA THR A 177 -5.74 -56.44 5.55
C THR A 177 -6.09 -57.16 4.25
N THR A 178 -5.32 -56.97 3.16
CA THR A 178 -4.87 -58.06 2.25
C THR A 178 -3.97 -57.55 1.12
N GLN A 179 -2.70 -57.98 1.17
CA GLN A 179 -1.81 -58.48 0.09
C GLN A 179 -1.71 -57.81 -1.30
N THR A 180 -0.46 -57.63 -1.72
CA THR A 180 0.07 -57.42 -3.10
C THR A 180 -0.05 -58.74 -3.92
N PRO A 181 0.29 -58.86 -5.26
CA PRO A 181 1.33 -58.11 -5.99
C PRO A 181 1.21 -57.92 -7.53
N ARG A 182 2.21 -57.19 -8.11
CA ARG A 182 2.67 -57.20 -9.53
C ARG A 182 1.66 -56.72 -10.60
N LYS A 183 2.06 -56.03 -11.68
CA LYS A 183 3.17 -56.36 -12.61
C LYS A 183 3.70 -55.10 -13.33
N LYS A 184 4.91 -55.19 -13.91
CA LYS A 184 5.53 -54.14 -14.74
C LYS A 184 5.04 -54.22 -16.20
N ARG A 185 5.05 -53.09 -16.93
CA ARG A 185 5.78 -52.97 -18.22
C ARG A 185 6.00 -51.51 -18.64
N LYS A 186 7.09 -51.31 -19.39
CA LYS A 186 7.55 -50.09 -20.07
C LYS A 186 7.82 -50.49 -21.52
N VAL A 187 7.32 -49.75 -22.49
CA VAL A 187 7.65 -49.87 -23.93
C VAL A 187 7.69 -48.45 -24.53
N ASN A 188 8.38 -48.27 -25.65
CA ASN A 188 8.78 -46.99 -26.23
C ASN A 188 8.73 -47.05 -27.76
N ALA A 189 8.36 -45.94 -28.42
CA ALA A 189 8.42 -45.70 -29.88
C ALA A 189 7.59 -46.68 -30.77
N GLU A 190 7.45 -46.52 -32.09
CA GLU A 190 8.07 -45.60 -33.07
C GLU A 190 7.20 -45.45 -34.35
N SER A 191 7.43 -44.40 -35.17
CA SER A 191 7.16 -44.24 -36.64
C SER A 191 5.76 -44.57 -37.24
N SER A 192 5.38 -44.14 -38.47
CA SER A 192 6.02 -43.24 -39.46
C SER A 192 4.98 -42.43 -40.27
N GLU A 193 5.33 -41.15 -40.50
CA GLU A 193 5.43 -40.44 -41.80
C GLU A 193 4.31 -40.45 -42.87
N ASN A 194 4.00 -39.24 -43.35
CA ASN A 194 4.24 -38.89 -44.76
C ASN A 194 4.77 -37.44 -44.85
N SER A 195 5.44 -37.09 -45.95
CA SER A 195 6.34 -35.94 -46.06
C SER A 195 5.90 -34.91 -47.09
N GLN A 196 6.31 -33.65 -46.91
CA GLN A 196 7.19 -32.95 -47.85
C GLN A 196 7.75 -31.65 -47.24
N ALA A 197 8.87 -31.15 -47.77
CA ALA A 197 9.67 -30.11 -47.13
C ALA A 197 10.47 -29.26 -48.13
N THR A 198 10.72 -27.99 -47.76
CA THR A 198 11.86 -27.14 -48.14
C THR A 198 11.97 -26.02 -47.07
N THR A 199 13.07 -25.77 -46.34
CA THR A 199 14.43 -25.29 -46.73
C THR A 199 14.38 -23.95 -47.50
N ARG A 200 15.13 -22.87 -47.21
CA ARG A 200 16.31 -22.56 -46.34
C ARG A 200 16.50 -20.99 -46.39
N THR A 201 17.28 -20.24 -45.59
CA THR A 201 18.20 -20.44 -44.44
C THR A 201 18.44 -19.09 -43.71
N LEU A 202 18.77 -19.11 -42.40
CA LEU A 202 19.67 -18.17 -41.66
C LEU A 202 19.33 -16.67 -41.46
N ALA A 203 19.52 -16.19 -40.22
CA ALA A 203 19.91 -14.80 -39.89
C ALA A 203 21.45 -14.70 -39.75
N PRO A 204 22.07 -13.50 -39.77
CA PRO A 204 22.62 -12.98 -38.50
C PRO A 204 22.83 -11.43 -38.35
N ARG A 205 23.11 -11.02 -37.11
CA ARG A 205 23.99 -9.90 -36.65
C ARG A 205 23.72 -8.41 -37.00
N ALA A 206 23.27 -7.69 -35.95
CA ALA A 206 24.04 -6.69 -35.17
C ALA A 206 24.54 -5.31 -35.73
N ALA A 207 24.03 -4.25 -35.06
CA ALA A 207 24.78 -3.15 -34.39
C ALA A 207 25.19 -1.81 -35.10
N LYS A 208 24.70 -0.71 -34.49
CA LYS A 208 25.31 0.63 -34.26
C LYS A 208 25.64 1.60 -35.42
N SER A 209 24.92 2.73 -35.46
CA SER A 209 25.42 4.12 -35.65
C SER A 209 24.27 5.12 -35.38
N LYS A 210 24.46 6.46 -35.46
CA LYS A 210 25.28 7.33 -34.59
C LYS A 210 24.56 8.71 -34.47
N VAL A 211 24.80 9.42 -33.36
CA VAL A 211 24.34 10.79 -33.04
C VAL A 211 24.48 11.79 -34.19
N GLN A 212 23.51 12.68 -34.35
CA GLN A 212 23.74 14.07 -34.77
C GLN A 212 22.84 15.05 -34.00
N SER A 213 23.33 16.26 -33.78
CA SER A 213 22.72 17.34 -33.00
C SER A 213 22.05 18.40 -33.89
N MET A 214 21.03 19.06 -33.34
CA MET A 214 20.64 20.41 -33.74
C MET A 214 20.39 21.24 -32.47
N ALA A 215 21.12 22.35 -32.35
CA ALA A 215 20.72 23.46 -31.51
C ALA A 215 19.87 24.40 -32.37
N ILE A 216 18.87 25.03 -31.76
CA ILE A 216 18.26 26.26 -32.28
C ILE A 216 18.39 27.29 -31.18
N ASP A 217 19.29 28.23 -31.41
CA ASP A 217 19.41 29.47 -30.66
C ASP A 217 18.32 30.44 -31.16
N SER A 218 17.80 31.28 -30.27
CA SER A 218 16.77 32.27 -30.59
C SER A 218 16.71 33.37 -29.53
N ASP A 219 17.85 34.00 -29.29
CA ASP A 219 17.93 35.30 -28.63
C ASP A 219 17.05 36.35 -29.34
N SER A 220 16.19 37.02 -28.57
CA SER A 220 15.87 38.44 -28.77
C SER A 220 15.24 39.02 -27.51
N SER A 221 15.77 40.16 -27.08
CA SER A 221 15.33 40.94 -25.92
C SER A 221 14.06 41.74 -26.17
N GLU A 222 13.34 42.08 -25.10
CA GLU A 222 12.89 43.47 -24.91
C GLU A 222 12.82 43.80 -23.41
N ASN A 223 13.31 44.99 -23.03
CA ASN A 223 13.23 45.52 -21.67
C ASN A 223 12.02 46.44 -21.57
N GLU A 224 11.33 46.44 -20.43
CA GLU A 224 10.65 47.63 -19.92
C GLU A 224 11.05 47.83 -18.45
N ASP A 225 12.06 48.67 -18.24
CA ASP A 225 12.35 49.25 -16.92
C ASP A 225 11.28 50.30 -16.61
N ILE A 226 10.64 50.21 -15.44
CA ILE A 226 9.67 51.22 -14.97
C ILE A 226 10.14 51.74 -13.61
N ASP A 227 11.01 52.75 -13.67
CA ASP A 227 11.23 53.71 -12.58
C ASP A 227 10.28 54.90 -12.82
N GLU A 228 9.38 55.20 -11.88
CA GLU A 228 8.78 56.54 -11.78
C GLU A 228 8.43 56.90 -10.32
N ASP A 229 8.76 58.14 -9.97
CA ASP A 229 8.30 58.97 -8.84
C ASP A 229 8.36 58.48 -7.38
N THR A 230 9.52 58.79 -6.79
CA THR A 230 9.66 59.62 -5.58
C THR A 230 8.48 60.56 -5.28
N ASP A 231 8.00 60.61 -4.04
CA ASP A 231 7.41 61.83 -3.44
C ASP A 231 7.65 61.88 -1.91
N ASP A 232 7.39 63.05 -1.30
CA ASP A 232 7.97 63.58 -0.05
C ASP A 232 7.30 63.14 1.27
N SER A 233 8.11 62.80 2.30
CA SER A 233 7.81 62.85 3.77
C SER A 233 8.95 62.30 4.65
#